data_AF-A0A963WEJ3-F1
#
_entry.id   AF-A0A963WEJ3-F1
#
_cell.length_a   1.000
_cell.length_b   1.000
_cell.length_c   1.000
_cell.angle_alpha   90.00
_cell.angle_beta   90.00
_cell.angle_gamma   90.00
#
_symmetry.space_group_name_H-M   'P 1'
#
loop_
_entity.id
_entity.type
_entity.pdbx_description
1 polymer ?
#
loop_
_entity_poly.entity_id
_entity_poly.type
_entity_poly.pdbx_seq_one_letter_code
_entity_poly.pdbx_strand_id
1 'polypeptide(L)' 'YEAFFSTKREGLGIGLNLCRSIVESHQGRIHAENLYNAGQTVGCRFTFWIPVRSSSDFSPSTTSDQLTT' A
#
# COMPACT_ATOMS: atom_id res chain seq x y z
N TYR A 1 16.08 18.08 2.34
CA TYR A 1 15.02 17.25 1.74
C TYR A 1 15.40 17.04 0.30
N GLU A 2 16.09 15.94 -0.01
CA GLU A 2 16.48 15.60 -1.38
C GLU A 2 15.48 14.59 -1.93
N ALA A 3 14.65 15.01 -2.86
CA ALA A 3 13.78 14.11 -3.60
C ALA A 3 14.66 13.28 -4.56
N PHE A 4 14.68 11.97 -4.36
CA PHE A 4 15.41 11.01 -5.18
C PHE A 4 14.87 11.04 -6.62
N PHE A 5 15.45 11.90 -7.47
CA PHE A 5 15.16 11.95 -8.90
C PHE A 5 15.81 10.75 -9.59
N SER A 6 15.05 10.05 -10.43
CA SER A 6 15.53 8.84 -11.10
C SER A 6 15.33 8.96 -12.61
N THR A 7 16.46 8.86 -13.34
CA THR A 7 16.55 8.99 -14.81
C THR A 7 16.95 7.68 -15.49
N LYS A 8 16.86 6.53 -14.80
CA LYS A 8 17.31 5.25 -15.38
C LYS A 8 16.39 4.81 -16.52
N ARG A 9 17.00 4.52 -17.69
CA ARG A 9 16.36 4.04 -18.92
C ARG A 9 15.60 2.72 -18.76
N GLU A 10 15.88 1.96 -17.71
CA GLU A 10 15.23 0.70 -17.39
C GLU A 10 14.76 0.73 -15.93
N GLY A 11 13.44 0.79 -15.73
CA GLY A 11 12.81 0.50 -14.43
C GLY A 11 12.42 1.71 -13.59
N LEU A 12 11.17 2.18 -13.76
CA LEU A 12 10.21 2.75 -12.77
C LEU A 12 10.67 3.86 -11.78
N GLY A 13 11.93 4.27 -11.76
CA GLY A 13 12.48 5.18 -10.76
C GLY A 13 12.65 4.59 -9.35
N ILE A 14 13.28 5.34 -8.44
CA ILE A 14 13.42 4.95 -7.02
C ILE A 14 12.04 4.92 -6.32
N GLY A 15 11.20 5.90 -6.62
CA GLY A 15 9.90 6.08 -5.96
C GLY A 15 8.97 4.86 -6.12
N LEU A 16 8.82 4.32 -7.34
CA LEU A 16 7.91 3.20 -7.56
C LEU A 16 8.44 1.88 -7.01
N ASN A 17 9.76 1.67 -6.98
CA ASN A 17 10.34 0.53 -6.29
C ASN A 17 10.06 0.60 -4.77
N LEU A 18 10.21 1.77 -4.15
CA LEU A 18 9.85 1.97 -2.75
C LEU A 18 8.35 1.72 -2.51
N CYS A 19 7.48 2.28 -3.34
CA CYS A 19 6.04 2.03 -3.25
C CYS A 19 5.70 0.54 -3.33
N ARG A 20 6.34 -0.19 -4.27
CA ARG A 20 6.18 -1.65 -4.38
C ARG A 20 6.61 -2.35 -3.10
N SER A 21 7.80 -2.06 -2.57
CA SER A 21 8.30 -2.68 -1.33
C SER A 21 7.38 -2.42 -0.13
N ILE A 22 6.84 -1.20 0.00
CA ILE A 22 5.89 -0.87 1.07
C ILE A 22 4.62 -1.72 0.94
N VAL A 23 4.03 -1.79 -0.27
CA VAL A 23 2.80 -2.54 -0.51
C VAL A 23 3.01 -4.04 -0.29
N GLU A 24 4.11 -4.61 -0.77
CA GLU A 24 4.46 -6.03 -0.59
C GLU A 24 4.73 -6.39 0.88
N SER A 25 5.37 -5.49 1.64
CA SER A 25 5.56 -5.67 3.09
C SER A 25 4.24 -5.73 3.86
N HIS A 26 3.16 -5.16 3.32
CA HIS A 26 1.81 -5.26 3.86
C HIS A 26 1.00 -6.39 3.23
N GLN A 27 1.64 -7.35 2.56
CA GLN A 27 1.01 -8.49 1.88
C GLN A 27 0.02 -8.06 0.78
N GLY A 28 0.21 -6.85 0.27
CA GLY A 28 -0.56 -6.27 -0.82
C GLY A 28 0.06 -6.51 -2.19
N ARG A 29 -0.56 -5.94 -3.23
CA ARG A 29 0.03 -5.86 -4.58
C ARG A 29 -0.25 -4.51 -5.22
N ILE A 30 0.62 -4.11 -6.13
CA ILE A 30 0.53 -2.87 -6.92
C ILE A 30 0.51 -3.19 -8.42
N HIS A 31 -0.31 -2.46 -9.17
CA HIS A 31 -0.44 -2.54 -10.63
C HIS A 31 -0.31 -1.15 -11.25
N ALA A 32 0.21 -1.09 -12.46
CA ALA A 32 0.36 0.13 -13.24
C ALA A 32 -0.08 -0.13 -14.68
N GLU A 33 -0.93 0.73 -15.21
CA GLU A 33 -1.41 0.65 -16.59
C GLU A 33 -1.44 2.03 -17.24
N ASN A 34 -1.22 2.07 -18.55
CA ASN A 34 -1.40 3.28 -19.34
C ASN A 34 -2.89 3.48 -19.64
N LEU A 35 -3.35 4.73 -19.59
CA LEU A 35 -4.68 5.11 -20.03
C LEU A 35 -4.59 5.58 -21.48
N TYR A 36 -5.49 5.09 -22.33
CA TYR A 36 -5.52 5.39 -23.75
C TYR A 36 -6.80 6.13 -24.15
N ASN A 37 -6.68 7.12 -25.02
CA ASN A 37 -7.80 7.75 -25.72
C ASN A 37 -7.50 7.72 -27.23
N ALA A 38 -8.39 7.12 -28.02
CA ALA A 38 -8.22 6.96 -29.47
C ALA A 38 -6.83 6.40 -29.88
N GLY A 39 -6.29 5.44 -29.10
CA GLY A 39 -4.99 4.81 -29.36
C GLY A 39 -3.78 5.62 -28.87
N GLN A 40 -3.96 6.82 -28.33
CA GLN A 40 -2.89 7.63 -27.75
C GLN A 40 -2.86 7.53 -26.22
N THR A 41 -1.67 7.41 -25.65
CA THR A 41 -1.50 7.43 -24.19
C THR A 41 -1.84 8.82 -23.66
N VAL A 42 -2.82 8.91 -22.76
CA VAL A 42 -3.26 10.17 -22.14
C VAL A 42 -2.88 10.29 -20.66
N GLY A 43 -2.39 9.20 -20.07
CA GLY A 43 -1.97 9.18 -18.67
C GLY A 43 -1.64 7.77 -18.21
N CYS A 44 -1.51 7.60 -16.89
CA CYS A 44 -1.33 6.30 -16.27
C CYS A 44 -2.19 6.19 -15.00
N ARG A 45 -2.58 4.97 -14.67
CA ARG A 45 -3.28 4.62 -13.43
C ARG A 45 -2.44 3.64 -12.65
N PHE A 46 -2.25 3.94 -11.36
CA PHE A 46 -1.67 3.01 -10.39
C PHE A 46 -2.76 2.57 -9.42
N THR A 47 -2.84 1.27 -9.20
CA THR A 47 -3.81 0.67 -8.27
C THR A 47 -3.05 -0.24 -7.32
N PHE A 48 -3.36 -0.19 -6.02
CA PHE A 48 -2.84 -1.14 -5.06
C PHE A 48 -3.94 -1.63 -4.13
N TRP A 49 -3.72 -2.77 -3.52
CA TRP A 49 -4.60 -3.32 -2.49
C TRP A 49 -3.75 -3.89 -1.35
N ILE A 50 -4.28 -3.86 -0.13
CA ILE A 50 -3.69 -4.38 1.10
C ILE A 50 -4.81 -5.07 1.90
N PRO A 51 -4.56 -6.19 2.59
CA PRO A 51 -5.55 -6.80 3.50
C PRO A 51 -5.99 -5.84 4.62
N VAL A 52 -7.30 -5.74 4.84
CA VAL A 52 -7.85 -5.03 6.02
C VAL A 52 -7.87 -6.01 7.18
N ARG A 53 -7.27 -5.66 8.33
CA ARG A 53 -7.41 -6.47 9.54
C ARG A 53 -8.88 -6.49 9.96
N SER A 54 -9.47 -7.67 10.08
CA SER A 54 -10.78 -7.82 10.70
C SER A 54 -10.68 -7.36 12.15
N SER A 55 -11.43 -6.32 12.52
CA SER A 55 -11.48 -5.77 13.88
C SER A 55 -12.19 -6.69 14.90
N SER A 56 -12.29 -7.98 14.61
CA SER A 56 -13.04 -8.96 15.42
C SER A 56 -12.28 -9.49 16.63
N ASP A 57 -11.02 -9.09 16.84
CA ASP A 57 -10.24 -9.49 18.03
C ASP A 57 -10.43 -8.52 19.22
N PHE A 58 -11.55 -7.80 19.27
CA PHE A 58 -11.93 -7.11 20.50
C PHE A 58 -12.52 -8.14 21.47
N SER A 59 -11.65 -8.86 22.17
CA SER A 59 -12.01 -9.53 23.42
C SER A 59 -12.04 -8.46 24.51
N PRO A 60 -13.22 -8.03 25.02
CA PRO A 60 -13.26 -7.23 26.21
C PRO A 60 -12.72 -8.09 27.35
N SER A 61 -11.47 -7.84 27.76
CA SER A 61 -10.92 -8.41 28.97
C SER A 61 -11.82 -8.00 30.12
N THR A 62 -12.66 -8.93 30.58
CA THR A 62 -13.48 -8.76 31.77
C THR A 62 -12.51 -8.77 32.95
N THR A 63 -12.13 -7.57 33.41
CA THR A 63 -11.43 -7.39 34.68
C THR A 63 -12.37 -7.85 35.79
N SER A 64 -12.13 -9.05 36.29
CA SER A 64 -12.77 -9.57 37.49
C SER A 64 -12.12 -8.91 38.70
N ASP A 65 -12.58 -7.71 39.07
CA ASP A 65 -12.29 -7.15 40.39
C ASP A 65 -13.08 -7.96 41.42
N GLN A 66 -12.40 -8.95 41.99
CA GLN A 66 -12.76 -9.58 43.25
C GLN A 66 -12.65 -8.52 44.35
N LEU A 67 -13.75 -7.82 44.66
CA LEU A 67 -13.84 -7.02 45.88
C LEU A 67 -14.48 -7.86 46.97
N THR A 68 -13.61 -8.50 47.76
CA THR A 68 -13.89 -8.99 49.10
C THR A 68 -14.34 -7.82 49.99
N THR A 69 -15.55 -7.87 50.54
CA THR A 69 -15.91 -7.37 51.89
C THR A 69 -17.24 -8.01 52.30
#